data_AF-A0A8J3B5H8-F1
#
_entry.id   AF-A0A8J3B5H8-F1
#
_cell.length_a   1.000
_cell.length_b   1.000
_cell.length_c   1.000
_cell.angle_alpha   90.00
_cell.angle_beta   90.00
_cell.angle_gamma   90.00
#
_symmetry.space_group_name_H-M   'P 1'
#
loop_
_entity.id
_entity.type
_entity.pdbx_description
1 polymer ?
#
loop_
_entity_poly.entity_id
_entity_poly.type
_entity_poly.pdbx_seq_one_letter_code
_entity_poly.pdbx_strand_id
1 'polypeptide(L)'
;MLLGAGAGAVALGALPSLPAAAAARWSAEGEFRRYRVEGCDAEVALRAGDAATVLLHCVRRFAYGIDDSLATADLVGHLPDARGPHAADHRSGTAVAVRPAWYPAGAAGGFVAREEALIRDILLDLDGVVRWGADLDPVQESLFRIDVGPGDERLAAVAARIRGWAERPGEGAGADIDPADPARLRRATALTRRQRSSD
;
A
#
# COMPACT_ATOMS: atom_id res chain seq x y z
N MET A 1 51.77 -17.94 -3.69
CA MET A 1 50.63 -17.12 -4.17
C MET A 1 49.55 -18.07 -4.66
N LEU A 2 48.41 -18.14 -3.95
CA LEU A 2 47.07 -18.43 -4.48
C LEU A 2 46.11 -18.46 -3.28
N LEU A 3 45.46 -17.33 -3.04
CA LEU A 3 44.30 -17.22 -2.16
C LEU A 3 43.12 -17.91 -2.85
N GLY A 4 42.49 -18.87 -2.17
CA GLY A 4 41.15 -19.35 -2.51
C GLY A 4 40.13 -18.63 -1.64
N ALA A 5 39.49 -17.59 -2.18
CA ALA A 5 38.37 -16.91 -1.53
C ALA A 5 37.11 -17.77 -1.69
N GLY A 6 36.68 -18.42 -0.60
CA GLY A 6 35.38 -19.08 -0.53
C GLY A 6 34.28 -18.04 -0.35
N ALA A 7 33.58 -17.72 -1.44
CA ALA A 7 32.35 -16.92 -1.38
C ALA A 7 31.21 -17.82 -0.87
N GLY A 8 30.84 -17.63 0.39
CA GLY A 8 29.61 -18.19 0.95
C GLY A 8 28.40 -17.53 0.29
N ALA A 9 27.73 -18.24 -0.61
CA ALA A 9 26.42 -17.86 -1.10
C ALA A 9 25.38 -18.19 -0.02
N VAL A 10 24.94 -17.18 0.73
CA VAL A 10 23.77 -17.30 1.59
C VAL A 10 22.55 -17.38 0.67
N ALA A 11 22.00 -18.58 0.52
CA ALA A 11 20.75 -18.78 -0.19
C ALA A 11 19.62 -18.04 0.55
N LEU A 12 19.16 -16.93 -0.02
CA LEU A 12 17.90 -16.30 0.36
C LEU A 12 16.79 -17.29 0.03
N GLY A 13 16.32 -18.00 1.06
CA GLY A 13 15.20 -18.93 0.95
C GLY A 13 13.99 -18.21 0.35
N ALA A 14 13.56 -18.68 -0.82
CA ALA A 14 12.27 -18.31 -1.37
C ALA A 14 11.19 -18.76 -0.37
N LEU A 15 10.50 -17.80 0.24
CA LEU A 15 9.33 -18.11 1.06
C LEU A 15 8.31 -18.85 0.18
N PRO A 16 7.64 -19.89 0.72
CA PRO A 16 6.66 -20.65 -0.03
C PRO A 16 5.53 -19.73 -0.49
N SER A 17 5.18 -19.82 -1.78
CA SER A 17 4.01 -19.17 -2.36
C SER A 17 2.75 -19.80 -1.75
N LEU A 18 2.15 -19.12 -0.78
CA LEU A 18 0.83 -19.46 -0.25
C LEU A 18 -0.25 -19.15 -1.30
N PRO A 19 -1.38 -19.89 -1.29
CA PRO A 19 -2.47 -19.64 -2.22
C PRO A 19 -2.96 -18.20 -2.12
N ALA A 20 -3.28 -17.62 -3.27
CA ALA A 20 -3.92 -16.32 -3.42
C ALA A 20 -5.06 -16.19 -2.41
N ALA A 21 -4.90 -15.30 -1.42
CA ALA A 21 -5.96 -14.98 -0.48
C ALA A 21 -7.02 -14.16 -1.23
N ALA A 22 -7.86 -14.86 -2.00
CA ALA A 22 -9.10 -14.30 -2.48
C ALA A 22 -9.96 -13.93 -1.25
N ALA A 23 -10.03 -12.62 -0.99
CA ALA A 23 -11.14 -11.96 -0.30
C ALA A 23 -11.62 -12.58 1.02
N ALA A 24 -10.78 -12.64 2.06
CA ALA A 24 -11.31 -12.59 3.42
C ALA A 24 -11.93 -11.19 3.62
N ARG A 25 -13.25 -11.09 3.37
CA ARG A 25 -13.99 -9.82 3.38
C ARG A 25 -14.04 -9.27 4.79
N TRP A 26 -13.50 -8.06 4.97
CA TRP A 26 -13.65 -7.30 6.19
C TRP A 26 -15.12 -6.96 6.42
N SER A 27 -15.57 -7.05 7.67
CA SER A 27 -16.93 -6.62 8.04
C SER A 27 -17.10 -5.12 7.82
N ALA A 28 -18.33 -4.67 7.56
CA ALA A 28 -18.69 -3.25 7.63
C ALA A 28 -18.78 -2.76 9.08
N GLU A 29 -18.92 -3.67 10.05
CA GLU A 29 -18.89 -3.35 11.48
C GLU A 29 -17.45 -3.26 11.97
N GLY A 30 -17.16 -2.27 12.81
CA GLY A 30 -15.82 -2.06 13.32
C GLY A 30 -15.70 -0.79 14.13
N GLU A 31 -14.52 -0.61 14.72
CA GLU A 31 -14.12 0.68 15.26
C GLU A 31 -13.49 1.52 14.15
N PHE A 32 -14.01 2.72 13.95
CA PHE A 32 -13.53 3.67 12.96
C PHE A 32 -13.07 4.95 13.66
N ARG A 33 -11.91 5.46 13.26
CA ARG A 33 -11.35 6.71 13.81
C ARG A 33 -10.86 7.60 12.68
N ARG A 34 -10.87 8.91 12.91
CA ARG A 34 -10.18 9.86 12.04
C ARG A 34 -8.73 9.96 12.45
N TYR A 35 -7.86 9.90 11.47
CA TYR A 35 -6.42 9.97 11.64
C TYR A 35 -5.87 11.11 10.81
N ARG A 36 -5.00 11.92 11.42
CA ARG A 36 -4.18 12.87 10.68
C ARG A 36 -3.12 12.11 9.88
N VAL A 37 -2.93 12.51 8.63
CA VAL A 37 -1.82 12.04 7.81
C VAL A 37 -0.60 12.87 8.18
N GLU A 38 0.44 12.22 8.68
CA GLU A 38 1.69 12.92 8.99
C GLU A 38 2.31 13.49 7.71
N GLY A 39 2.85 14.71 7.79
CA GLY A 39 3.47 15.38 6.65
C GLY A 39 2.53 16.29 5.85
N CYS A 40 1.22 16.27 6.11
CA CYS A 40 0.28 17.23 5.55
C CYS A 40 -0.84 17.60 6.54
N ASP A 41 -1.73 18.51 6.14
CA ASP A 41 -2.91 18.95 6.89
C ASP A 41 -4.18 18.17 6.48
N ALA A 42 -4.02 16.90 6.10
CA ALA A 42 -5.14 16.03 5.75
C ALA A 42 -5.51 15.06 6.88
N GLU A 43 -6.80 14.78 7.01
CA GLU A 43 -7.34 13.71 7.84
C GLU A 43 -8.13 12.70 7.01
N VAL A 44 -8.15 11.44 7.46
CA VAL A 44 -8.95 10.38 6.84
C VAL A 44 -9.55 9.46 7.89
N ALA A 45 -10.82 9.09 7.73
CA ALA A 45 -11.47 8.09 8.57
C ALA A 45 -11.06 6.69 8.11
N LEU A 46 -10.58 5.82 9.00
CA LEU A 46 -10.16 4.46 8.68
C LEU A 46 -10.59 3.49 9.80
N ARG A 47 -10.63 2.20 9.47
CA ARG A 47 -10.76 1.14 10.48
C ARG A 47 -9.54 1.17 11.40
N ALA A 48 -9.78 1.21 12.70
CA ALA A 48 -8.73 1.23 13.70
C ALA A 48 -7.86 -0.04 13.68
N GLY A 49 -6.62 0.09 14.15
CA GLY A 49 -5.64 -1.01 14.20
C GLY A 49 -4.66 -1.00 13.03
N ASP A 50 -4.17 -2.18 12.68
CA ASP A 50 -3.07 -2.34 11.71
C ASP A 50 -3.44 -1.84 10.30
N ALA A 51 -4.71 -1.97 9.90
CA ALA A 51 -5.20 -1.42 8.63
C ALA A 51 -4.99 0.10 8.54
N ALA A 52 -5.34 0.85 9.59
CA ALA A 52 -5.08 2.29 9.64
C ALA A 52 -3.58 2.60 9.59
N THR A 53 -2.75 1.89 10.36
CA THR A 53 -1.29 2.09 10.35
C THR A 53 -0.70 1.95 8.94
N VAL A 54 -1.09 0.90 8.22
CA VAL A 54 -0.59 0.63 6.87
C VAL A 54 -1.12 1.64 5.85
N LEU A 55 -2.42 1.93 5.85
CA LEU A 55 -3.00 2.87 4.88
C LEU A 55 -2.51 4.31 5.11
N LEU A 56 -2.32 4.74 6.35
CA LEU A 56 -1.73 6.05 6.66
C LEU A 56 -0.28 6.14 6.15
N HIS A 57 0.50 5.08 6.30
CA HIS A 57 1.85 5.02 5.74
C HIS A 57 1.83 5.14 4.21
N CYS A 58 0.90 4.44 3.56
CA CYS A 58 0.71 4.51 2.10
C CYS A 58 0.41 5.94 1.65
N VAL A 59 -0.56 6.62 2.28
CA VAL A 59 -0.94 8.01 1.93
C VAL A 59 0.21 8.97 2.21
N ARG A 60 0.93 8.82 3.33
CA ARG A 60 2.10 9.65 3.64
C ARG A 60 3.20 9.52 2.60
N ARG A 61 3.52 8.29 2.16
CA ARG A 61 4.53 8.07 1.11
C ARG A 61 4.07 8.60 -0.25
N PHE A 62 2.77 8.48 -0.55
CA PHE A 62 2.19 9.12 -1.73
C PHE A 62 2.39 10.64 -1.68
N ALA A 63 2.06 11.27 -0.55
CA ALA A 63 2.16 12.72 -0.40
C ALA A 63 3.61 13.22 -0.59
N TYR A 64 4.59 12.56 0.03
CA TYR A 64 5.99 12.94 -0.13
C TYR A 64 6.57 12.65 -1.52
N GLY A 65 6.03 11.65 -2.21
CA GLY A 65 6.58 11.18 -3.48
C GLY A 65 6.00 11.87 -4.71
N ILE A 66 4.73 12.30 -4.61
CA ILE A 66 3.92 12.72 -5.76
C ILE A 66 3.38 14.14 -5.54
N ASP A 67 2.64 14.38 -4.45
CA ASP A 67 2.00 15.68 -4.21
C ASP A 67 1.84 15.93 -2.71
N ASP A 68 2.59 16.90 -2.17
CA ASP A 68 2.60 17.24 -0.75
C ASP A 68 1.45 18.16 -0.33
N SER A 69 0.62 18.62 -1.26
CA SER A 69 -0.48 19.55 -1.03
C SER A 69 -1.82 18.87 -0.74
N LEU A 70 -1.81 17.63 -0.25
CA LEU A 70 -3.04 16.90 0.08
C LEU A 70 -3.81 17.58 1.22
N ALA A 71 -5.08 17.83 0.98
CA ALA A 71 -6.04 18.26 1.99
C ALA A 71 -7.01 17.12 2.37
N THR A 72 -7.75 17.27 3.47
CA THR A 72 -8.80 16.31 3.88
C THR A 72 -9.81 16.02 2.76
N ALA A 73 -10.15 17.03 1.93
CA ALA A 73 -11.09 16.85 0.81
C ALA A 73 -10.53 15.97 -0.32
N ASP A 74 -9.22 15.76 -0.36
CA ASP A 74 -8.55 14.89 -1.33
C ASP A 74 -8.59 13.42 -0.91
N LEU A 75 -9.03 13.10 0.32
CA LEU A 75 -9.00 11.75 0.85
C LEU A 75 -10.41 11.23 1.10
N VAL A 76 -10.68 10.01 0.62
CA VAL A 76 -11.91 9.27 0.95
C VAL A 76 -11.54 7.93 1.54
N GLY A 77 -11.70 7.78 2.85
CA GLY A 77 -11.48 6.53 3.58
C GLY A 77 -12.78 5.77 3.84
N HIS A 78 -13.08 5.55 5.12
CA HIS A 78 -14.32 4.93 5.57
C HIS A 78 -15.54 5.77 5.20
N LEU A 79 -16.47 5.16 4.46
CA LEU A 79 -17.71 5.78 4.02
C LEU A 79 -18.85 4.74 4.13
N PRO A 80 -19.68 4.79 5.20
CA PRO A 80 -20.74 3.80 5.46
C PRO A 80 -21.75 3.66 4.32
N ASP A 81 -22.04 4.76 3.64
CA ASP A 81 -22.99 4.82 2.54
C ASP A 81 -22.35 4.73 1.16
N ALA A 82 -21.09 4.28 1.07
CA ALA A 82 -20.43 4.10 -0.22
C ALA A 82 -21.27 3.23 -1.15
N ARG A 83 -21.29 3.60 -2.43
CA ARG A 83 -21.94 2.91 -3.55
C ARG A 83 -20.96 2.81 -4.71
N GLY A 84 -21.25 1.93 -5.66
CA GLY A 84 -20.40 1.70 -6.82
C GLY A 84 -19.28 0.68 -6.57
N PRO A 85 -18.27 0.65 -7.44
CA PRO A 85 -17.13 -0.25 -7.33
C PRO A 85 -16.39 -0.06 -6.01
N HIS A 86 -15.83 -1.15 -5.47
CA HIS A 86 -15.00 -1.13 -4.25
C HIS A 86 -15.68 -0.55 -3.00
N ALA A 87 -17.00 -0.33 -3.04
CA ALA A 87 -17.76 0.27 -1.94
C ALA A 87 -17.70 -0.58 -0.65
N ALA A 88 -17.51 -1.89 -0.76
CA ALA A 88 -17.30 -2.75 0.40
C ALA A 88 -16.02 -2.40 1.18
N ASP A 89 -14.95 -2.03 0.47
CA ASP A 89 -13.67 -1.69 1.09
C ASP A 89 -13.77 -0.35 1.84
N HIS A 90 -14.45 0.64 1.24
CA HIS A 90 -14.79 1.90 1.91
C HIS A 90 -15.74 1.68 3.11
N ARG A 91 -16.80 0.88 2.98
CA ARG A 91 -17.70 0.59 4.11
C ARG A 91 -16.98 -0.13 5.25
N SER A 92 -16.03 -0.99 4.95
CA SER A 92 -15.23 -1.68 5.98
C SER A 92 -14.09 -0.82 6.54
N GLY A 93 -13.85 0.37 5.99
CA GLY A 93 -12.77 1.28 6.41
C GLY A 93 -11.37 0.77 6.09
N THR A 94 -11.24 -0.15 5.13
CA THR A 94 -9.97 -0.81 4.74
C THR A 94 -9.47 -0.36 3.37
N ALA A 95 -10.01 0.74 2.86
CA ALA A 95 -9.51 1.43 1.69
C ALA A 95 -9.42 2.94 1.92
N VAL A 96 -8.53 3.56 1.17
CA VAL A 96 -8.43 5.01 1.01
C VAL A 96 -8.31 5.33 -0.47
N ALA A 97 -9.10 6.28 -0.95
CA ALA A 97 -8.94 6.87 -2.25
C ALA A 97 -8.26 8.24 -2.11
N VAL A 98 -7.18 8.45 -2.87
CA VAL A 98 -6.42 9.72 -2.93
C VAL A 98 -6.78 10.44 -4.22
N ARG A 99 -7.28 11.67 -4.09
CA ARG A 99 -7.82 12.54 -5.15
C ARG A 99 -8.77 11.79 -6.10
N PRO A 100 -9.86 11.19 -5.61
CA PRO A 100 -10.80 10.46 -6.46
C PRO A 100 -11.47 11.33 -7.54
N ALA A 101 -11.51 12.65 -7.37
CA ALA A 101 -11.98 13.58 -8.40
C ALA A 101 -11.00 13.71 -9.58
N TRP A 102 -9.70 13.50 -9.35
CA TRP A 102 -8.66 13.56 -10.38
C TRP A 102 -8.46 12.20 -11.05
N TYR A 103 -8.61 11.13 -10.27
CA TYR A 103 -8.49 9.75 -10.71
C TYR A 103 -9.80 8.98 -10.47
N PRO A 104 -10.85 9.25 -11.28
CA PRO A 104 -12.17 8.65 -11.09
C PRO A 104 -12.17 7.15 -11.43
N ALA A 105 -13.15 6.43 -10.88
CA ALA A 105 -13.34 5.01 -11.19
C ALA A 105 -13.58 4.80 -12.70
N GLY A 106 -12.94 3.78 -13.27
CA GLY A 106 -12.94 3.46 -14.69
C GLY A 106 -11.90 4.22 -15.52
N ALA A 107 -11.21 5.22 -14.96
CA ALA A 107 -10.14 5.93 -15.64
C ALA A 107 -8.77 5.34 -15.30
N ALA A 108 -7.87 5.35 -16.30
CA ALA A 108 -6.48 4.92 -16.17
C ALA A 108 -5.54 5.87 -16.92
N GLY A 109 -4.25 5.83 -16.60
CA GLY A 109 -3.21 6.68 -17.19
C GLY A 109 -3.14 8.08 -16.58
N GLY A 110 -3.62 8.26 -15.35
CA GLY A 110 -3.54 9.51 -14.62
C GLY A 110 -2.16 9.80 -14.03
N PHE A 111 -1.31 8.78 -13.88
CA PHE A 111 0.06 8.90 -13.38
C PHE A 111 1.09 8.77 -14.50
N VAL A 112 2.17 9.53 -14.42
CA VAL A 112 3.32 9.34 -15.32
C VAL A 112 4.20 8.18 -14.83
N ALA A 113 5.03 7.61 -15.70
CA ALA A 113 5.84 6.42 -15.41
C ALA A 113 6.68 6.52 -14.12
N ARG A 114 7.20 7.71 -13.78
CA ARG A 114 7.93 7.93 -12.54
C ARG A 114 7.04 7.81 -11.29
N GLU A 115 5.84 8.34 -11.36
CA GLU A 115 4.87 8.30 -10.24
C GLU A 115 4.34 6.88 -10.08
N GLU A 116 4.06 6.18 -11.18
CA GLU A 116 3.71 4.76 -11.13
C GLU A 116 4.82 3.95 -10.46
N ALA A 117 6.09 4.13 -10.85
CA ALA A 117 7.21 3.44 -10.23
C ALA A 117 7.30 3.69 -8.72
N LEU A 118 7.02 4.93 -8.28
CA LEU A 118 6.96 5.27 -6.87
C LEU A 118 5.80 4.57 -6.16
N ILE A 119 4.60 4.56 -6.75
CA ILE A 119 3.45 3.81 -6.21
C ILE A 119 3.81 2.32 -6.07
N ARG A 120 4.44 1.73 -7.09
CA ARG A 120 4.87 0.32 -7.03
C ARG A 120 5.90 0.07 -5.93
N ASP A 121 6.81 1.00 -5.69
CA ASP A 121 7.78 0.93 -4.60
C ASP A 121 7.09 0.99 -3.22
N ILE A 122 6.09 1.87 -3.05
CA ILE A 122 5.26 1.90 -1.83
C ILE A 122 4.61 0.54 -1.58
N LEU A 123 4.01 -0.09 -2.60
CA LEU A 123 3.37 -1.40 -2.43
C LEU A 123 4.38 -2.50 -2.07
N LEU A 124 5.63 -2.40 -2.56
CA LEU A 124 6.71 -3.29 -2.17
C LEU A 124 7.12 -3.10 -0.71
N ASP A 125 7.26 -1.86 -0.25
CA ASP A 125 7.58 -1.53 1.15
C ASP A 125 6.50 -2.01 2.12
N LEU A 126 5.28 -2.21 1.62
CA LEU A 126 4.14 -2.78 2.34
C LEU A 126 4.01 -4.31 2.16
N ASP A 127 5.02 -4.97 1.60
CA ASP A 127 5.07 -6.43 1.36
C ASP A 127 3.81 -6.97 0.62
N GLY A 128 3.18 -6.12 -0.20
CA GLY A 128 1.97 -6.49 -0.96
C GLY A 128 0.70 -6.66 -0.13
N VAL A 129 0.66 -6.24 1.14
CA VAL A 129 -0.58 -6.26 1.95
C VAL A 129 -1.57 -5.16 1.54
N VAL A 130 -1.12 -4.22 0.71
CA VAL A 130 -1.95 -3.23 0.02
C VAL A 130 -1.96 -3.53 -1.47
N ARG A 131 -3.13 -3.37 -2.08
CA ARG A 131 -3.33 -3.40 -3.53
C ARG A 131 -3.75 -2.03 -4.02
N TRP A 132 -3.22 -1.65 -5.18
CA TRP A 132 -3.57 -0.42 -5.89
C TRP A 132 -4.68 -0.68 -6.91
N GLY A 133 -5.66 0.21 -6.96
CA GLY A 133 -6.83 0.06 -7.82
C GLY A 133 -6.55 0.16 -9.31
N ALA A 134 -5.35 0.57 -9.74
CA ALA A 134 -4.93 0.44 -11.13
C ALA A 134 -4.79 -1.03 -11.59
N ASP A 135 -4.68 -1.96 -10.65
CA ASP A 135 -4.60 -3.40 -10.91
C ASP A 135 -5.91 -4.16 -10.69
N LEU A 136 -7.00 -3.43 -10.41
CA LEU A 136 -8.33 -4.00 -10.17
C LEU A 136 -9.22 -3.88 -11.40
N ASP A 137 -10.27 -4.70 -11.43
CA ASP A 137 -11.40 -4.55 -12.36
C ASP A 137 -12.72 -4.28 -11.58
N PRO A 138 -13.38 -3.11 -11.76
CA PRO A 138 -12.97 -1.99 -12.61
C PRO A 138 -11.79 -1.22 -12.01
N VAL A 139 -10.99 -0.64 -12.90
CA VAL A 139 -9.82 0.18 -12.56
C VAL A 139 -10.22 1.40 -11.73
N GLN A 140 -9.42 1.75 -10.73
CA GLN A 140 -9.56 2.99 -9.96
C GLN A 140 -8.20 3.43 -9.41
N GLU A 141 -7.46 4.25 -10.16
CA GLU A 141 -6.09 4.64 -9.80
C GLU A 141 -5.98 5.48 -8.51
N SER A 142 -7.08 6.08 -8.04
CA SER A 142 -7.12 6.74 -6.72
C SER A 142 -7.07 5.75 -5.55
N LEU A 143 -7.47 4.49 -5.74
CA LEU A 143 -7.78 3.55 -4.66
C LEU A 143 -6.56 2.77 -4.16
N PHE A 144 -6.37 2.74 -2.84
CA PHE A 144 -5.48 1.81 -2.14
C PHE A 144 -6.30 1.02 -1.13
N ARG A 145 -6.28 -0.31 -1.20
CA ARG A 145 -7.04 -1.20 -0.32
C ARG A 145 -6.17 -2.25 0.36
N ILE A 146 -6.53 -2.65 1.57
CA ILE A 146 -5.94 -3.83 2.20
C ILE A 146 -6.30 -5.07 1.37
N ASP A 147 -5.29 -5.89 1.07
CA ASP A 147 -5.40 -7.07 0.18
C ASP A 147 -5.39 -8.40 0.93
N VAL A 148 -5.47 -8.34 2.27
CA VAL A 148 -5.45 -9.50 3.16
C VAL A 148 -6.60 -9.44 4.16
N GLY A 149 -6.93 -10.58 4.74
CA GLY A 149 -8.00 -10.68 5.74
C GLY A 149 -7.65 -10.07 7.10
N PRO A 150 -8.66 -9.86 7.96
CA PRO A 150 -8.40 -9.55 9.36
C PRO A 150 -7.59 -10.68 10.02
N GLY A 151 -6.55 -10.31 10.78
CA GLY A 151 -5.69 -11.27 11.48
C GLY A 151 -4.58 -11.92 10.64
N ASP A 152 -4.40 -11.53 9.37
CA ASP A 152 -3.26 -11.98 8.57
C ASP A 152 -1.94 -11.48 9.20
N GLU A 153 -1.03 -12.40 9.49
CA GLU A 153 0.25 -12.12 10.16
C GLU A 153 1.12 -11.12 9.39
N ARG A 154 0.99 -11.07 8.05
CA ARG A 154 1.73 -10.11 7.22
C ARG A 154 1.29 -8.68 7.50
N LEU A 155 -0.02 -8.45 7.67
CA LEU A 155 -0.54 -7.13 8.01
C LEU A 155 -0.01 -6.66 9.37
N ALA A 156 -0.03 -7.55 10.36
CA ALA A 156 0.50 -7.27 11.70
C ALA A 156 2.01 -6.98 11.65
N ALA A 157 2.78 -7.77 10.90
CA ALA A 157 4.22 -7.59 10.75
C ALA A 157 4.59 -6.25 10.08
N VAL A 158 3.91 -5.89 8.98
CA VAL A 158 4.12 -4.62 8.29
C VAL A 158 3.74 -3.44 9.21
N ALA A 159 2.62 -3.52 9.91
CA ALA A 159 2.19 -2.47 10.83
C ALA A 159 3.17 -2.31 12.02
N ALA A 160 3.67 -3.41 12.58
CA ALA A 160 4.70 -3.38 13.62
C ALA A 160 5.99 -2.74 13.11
N ARG A 161 6.42 -3.07 11.90
CA ARG A 161 7.60 -2.45 11.25
C ARG A 161 7.42 -0.94 11.09
N ILE A 162 6.26 -0.50 10.61
CA ILE A 162 5.94 0.93 10.44
C ILE A 162 5.98 1.68 11.78
N ARG A 163 5.41 1.09 12.84
CA ARG A 163 5.47 1.67 14.19
C ARG A 163 6.91 1.77 14.70
N GLY A 164 7.73 0.73 14.49
CA GLY A 164 9.15 0.76 14.84
C GLY A 164 9.95 1.85 14.11
N TRP A 165 9.60 2.18 12.87
CA TRP A 165 10.22 3.31 12.14
C TRP A 165 9.85 4.67 12.72
N ALA A 166 8.63 4.84 13.24
CA ALA A 166 8.22 6.08 13.90
C ALA A 166 9.04 6.34 15.18
N GLU A 167 9.47 5.27 15.86
CA GLU A 167 10.31 5.32 17.05
C GLU A 167 11.80 5.57 16.73
N ARG A 168 12.22 5.40 15.47
CA ARG A 168 13.61 5.55 15.00
C ARG A 168 13.69 6.35 13.69
N PRO A 169 13.69 7.70 13.75
CA PRO A 169 13.80 8.54 12.56
C PRO A 169 15.11 8.26 11.79
N GLY A 170 15.01 7.98 10.49
CA GLY A 170 16.16 7.72 9.60
C GLY A 170 16.34 6.27 9.14
N GLU A 171 15.62 5.30 9.71
CA GLU A 171 15.68 3.87 9.32
C GLU A 171 14.44 3.38 8.52
N GLY A 172 13.56 4.31 8.13
CA GLY A 172 12.28 3.98 7.48
C GLY A 172 12.35 3.74 5.97
N ALA A 173 11.23 3.33 5.38
CA ALA A 173 11.01 3.13 3.93
C ALA A 173 11.35 4.34 3.01
N GLY A 174 11.67 5.51 3.57
CA GLY A 174 12.11 6.69 2.84
C GLY A 174 13.62 6.98 2.91
N ALA A 175 14.42 6.16 3.60
CA ALA A 175 15.86 6.36 3.72
C ALA A 175 16.58 5.85 2.47
N ASP A 176 17.08 6.77 1.64
CA ASP A 176 18.08 6.56 0.57
C ASP A 176 17.89 5.33 -0.33
N ILE A 177 16.67 5.12 -0.82
CA ILE A 177 16.36 4.06 -1.77
C ILE A 177 15.77 4.70 -3.03
N ASP A 178 16.45 4.50 -4.17
CA ASP A 178 15.96 4.92 -5.49
C ASP A 178 14.84 3.97 -5.98
N PRO A 179 13.59 4.46 -6.14
CA PRO A 179 12.49 3.65 -6.70
C PRO A 179 12.75 3.20 -8.14
N ALA A 180 13.62 3.91 -8.87
CA ALA A 180 13.98 3.58 -10.25
C ALA A 180 15.08 2.52 -10.34
N ASP A 181 15.60 2.01 -9.22
CA ASP A 181 16.58 0.92 -9.22
C ASP A 181 16.04 -0.32 -9.99
N PRO A 182 16.80 -0.87 -10.95
CA PRO A 182 16.33 -1.98 -11.77
C PRO A 182 15.93 -3.24 -10.98
N ALA A 183 16.57 -3.52 -9.83
CA ALA A 183 16.20 -4.67 -9.02
C ALA A 183 14.87 -4.45 -8.30
N ARG A 184 14.61 -3.22 -7.83
CA ARG A 184 13.30 -2.85 -7.26
C ARG A 184 12.19 -2.92 -8.30
N LEU A 185 12.40 -2.35 -9.49
CA LEU A 185 11.41 -2.42 -10.59
C LEU A 185 11.05 -3.87 -10.95
N ARG A 186 12.02 -4.79 -10.97
CA ARG A 186 11.76 -6.22 -11.19
C ARG A 186 10.91 -6.83 -10.08
N ARG A 187 11.20 -6.53 -8.81
CA ARG A 187 10.41 -7.02 -7.66
C ARG A 187 8.98 -6.47 -7.69
N ALA A 188 8.82 -5.19 -8.03
CA ALA A 188 7.53 -4.51 -8.18
C ALA A 188 6.69 -5.15 -9.28
N THR A 189 7.31 -5.42 -10.42
CA THR A 189 6.67 -6.13 -11.54
C THR A 189 6.24 -7.54 -11.11
N ALA A 190 7.09 -8.27 -10.37
CA ALA A 190 6.76 -9.59 -9.86
C ALA A 190 5.59 -9.57 -8.87
N LEU A 191 5.54 -8.57 -7.97
CA LEU A 191 4.43 -8.37 -7.05
C LEU A 191 3.13 -8.09 -7.81
N THR A 192 3.17 -7.18 -8.79
CA THR A 192 2.03 -6.82 -9.64
C THR A 192 1.43 -8.05 -10.31
N ARG A 193 2.27 -8.91 -10.91
CA ARG A 193 1.80 -10.15 -11.55
C ARG A 193 1.12 -11.09 -10.57
N ARG A 194 1.66 -11.25 -9.36
CA ARG A 194 1.03 -12.08 -8.31
C ARG A 194 -0.31 -11.52 -7.86
N GLN A 195 -0.40 -10.20 -7.71
CA GLN A 195 -1.64 -9.55 -7.31
C GLN A 195 -2.71 -9.71 -8.39
N ARG A 196 -2.38 -9.43 -9.66
CA ARG A 196 -3.30 -9.60 -10.80
C ARG A 196 -3.76 -11.04 -11.05
N SER A 197 -2.96 -12.05 -10.71
CA SER A 197 -3.36 -13.46 -10.84
C SER A 197 -4.27 -13.95 -9.70
N SER A 198 -4.48 -13.12 -8.68
CA SER A 198 -5.28 -13.45 -7.49
C SER A 198 -6.66 -12.80 -7.50
N ASP A 199 -6.95 -11.98 -8.53
CA ASP A 199 -8.23 -11.32 -8.79
C ASP A 199 -9.04 -12.16 -9.79
#